data_AF-A0A7L0A8L0-F1
#
_entry.id   AF-A0A7L0A8L0-F1
#
_cell.length_a   1.000
_cell.length_b   1.000
_cell.length_c   1.000
_cell.angle_alpha   90.00
_cell.angle_beta   90.00
_cell.angle_gamma   90.00
#
_symmetry.space_group_name_H-M   'P 1'
#
loop_
_entity.id
_entity.type
_entity.pdbx_description
1 polymer ?
#
loop_
_entity_poly.entity_id
_entity_poly.type
_entity_poly.pdbx_seq_one_letter_code
_entity_poly.pdbx_strand_id
1 'polypeptide(L)'
;ITVKSSHQDTVTAAGEEGDDPPKEEPWVTTLKTTVVNIEVGEFRGHRVSLWDLLHSHYIPEENRKELLELYEAGELTLEQVKTVVSTIVTRAAAAAAE
;
A
#
# COMPACT_ATOMS: atom_id res chain seq x y z
N ILE A 1 -7.70 31.07 53.60
CA ILE A 1 -7.18 30.26 52.47
C ILE A 1 -7.82 30.77 51.19
N THR A 2 -6.98 31.30 50.31
CA THR A 2 -7.37 32.07 49.12
C THR A 2 -7.85 31.17 47.99
N VAL A 3 -8.95 31.60 47.37
CA VAL A 3 -9.57 31.07 46.15
C VAL A 3 -8.67 31.36 44.94
N LYS A 4 -8.54 30.40 44.01
CA LYS A 4 -8.27 30.65 42.58
C LYS A 4 -8.81 29.45 41.79
N SER A 5 -9.89 29.64 41.04
CA SER A 5 -9.87 30.05 39.61
C SER A 5 -9.61 28.83 38.75
N SER A 6 -10.67 28.21 38.22
CA SER A 6 -11.18 28.49 36.88
C SER A 6 -10.07 28.38 35.84
N HIS A 7 -10.12 27.34 35.01
CA HIS A 7 -10.49 27.52 33.62
C HIS A 7 -10.70 26.19 32.85
N GLN A 8 -11.79 26.20 32.09
CA GLN A 8 -12.02 25.53 30.80
C GLN A 8 -12.64 24.13 30.87
N ASP A 9 -13.95 24.14 30.74
CA ASP A 9 -14.81 23.09 30.25
C ASP A 9 -14.20 22.37 29.03
N THR A 10 -13.99 21.09 29.26
CA THR A 10 -13.97 19.98 28.32
C THR A 10 -14.78 20.23 27.04
N VAL A 11 -14.06 20.33 25.91
CA VAL A 11 -14.65 19.99 24.62
C VAL A 11 -14.70 18.46 24.54
N THR A 12 -15.87 17.91 24.81
CA THR A 12 -16.33 16.57 24.40
C THR A 12 -16.95 16.75 23.01
N ALA A 13 -16.71 15.94 21.96
CA ALA A 13 -16.53 14.49 21.81
C ALA A 13 -15.65 14.24 20.55
N ALA A 14 -14.60 13.40 20.59
CA ALA A 14 -14.58 11.93 20.37
C ALA A 14 -15.09 11.50 18.98
N GLY A 15 -14.37 10.76 18.12
CA GLY A 15 -13.04 10.12 18.07
C GLY A 15 -12.67 9.97 16.57
N GLU A 16 -11.47 9.62 16.11
CA GLU A 16 -10.44 8.68 16.57
C GLU A 16 -9.06 9.30 16.24
N GLU A 17 -8.13 9.37 17.19
CA GLU A 17 -6.97 8.47 17.27
C GLU A 17 -5.99 8.76 16.11
N GLY A 18 -4.89 9.49 16.32
CA GLY A 18 -3.85 8.98 17.20
C GLY A 18 -3.19 7.71 16.64
N ASP A 19 -3.20 7.50 15.33
CA ASP A 19 -2.36 6.45 14.71
C ASP A 19 -0.89 6.91 14.86
N ASP A 20 -0.29 6.53 15.99
CA ASP A 20 1.15 6.24 16.03
C ASP A 20 1.36 5.19 14.92
N PRO A 21 1.91 5.56 13.75
CA PRO A 21 1.98 4.63 12.64
C PRO A 21 2.80 3.42 13.13
N PRO A 22 2.23 2.20 13.14
CA PRO A 22 2.82 1.07 13.82
C PRO A 22 4.04 0.56 13.05
N LYS A 23 5.20 1.24 13.08
CA LYS A 23 6.41 0.84 12.34
C LYS A 23 6.13 0.41 10.89
N GLU A 24 5.06 0.90 10.27
CA GLU A 24 4.78 0.61 8.87
C GLU A 24 5.75 1.44 8.06
N GLU A 25 6.59 0.77 7.28
CA GLU A 25 7.63 1.43 6.53
C GLU A 25 7.00 2.42 5.54
N PRO A 26 7.57 3.63 5.35
CA PRO A 26 6.94 4.69 4.55
C PRO A 26 6.65 4.27 3.10
N TRP A 27 7.42 3.30 2.61
CA TRP A 27 7.28 2.70 1.31
C TRP A 27 6.03 1.79 1.22
N VAL A 28 5.62 1.11 2.30
CA VAL A 28 4.41 0.27 2.35
C VAL A 28 3.16 1.11 2.12
N THR A 29 3.04 2.24 2.82
CA THR A 29 1.92 3.18 2.66
C THR A 29 1.86 3.75 1.24
N THR A 30 3.03 4.02 0.66
CA THR A 30 3.15 4.48 -0.73
C THR A 30 2.61 3.43 -1.71
N LEU A 31 2.95 2.16 -1.53
CA LEU A 31 2.44 1.06 -2.37
C LEU A 31 0.94 0.81 -2.16
N LYS A 32 0.44 0.93 -0.92
CA LYS A 32 -1.00 0.74 -0.58
C LYS A 32 -1.89 1.85 -1.15
N THR A 33 -1.44 3.10 -1.08
CA THR A 33 -2.17 4.27 -1.64
C THR A 33 -2.08 4.35 -3.16
N THR A 34 -1.08 3.69 -3.74
CA THR A 34 -0.89 3.62 -5.19
C THR A 34 -1.85 2.62 -5.82
N VAL A 35 -2.85 3.11 -6.54
CA VAL A 35 -3.80 2.28 -7.30
C VAL A 35 -3.30 2.03 -8.72
N VAL A 36 -3.37 0.77 -9.16
CA VAL A 36 -3.05 0.34 -10.52
C VAL A 36 -4.30 -0.21 -11.18
N ASN A 37 -4.57 0.29 -12.39
CA ASN A 37 -5.62 -0.25 -13.24
C ASN A 37 -5.04 -1.41 -14.04
N ILE A 38 -5.58 -2.60 -13.82
CA ILE A 38 -5.19 -3.80 -14.58
C ILE A 38 -6.20 -3.99 -15.71
N GLU A 39 -5.67 -4.17 -16.92
CA GLU A 39 -6.47 -4.31 -18.15
C GLU A 39 -6.57 -5.77 -18.63
N VAL A 40 -6.01 -6.70 -17.86
CA VAL A 40 -5.78 -8.11 -18.22
C VAL A 40 -6.06 -9.05 -17.04
N GLY A 41 -6.38 -10.31 -17.32
CA GLY A 41 -6.65 -11.32 -16.29
C GLY A 41 -7.93 -11.08 -15.49
N GLU A 42 -8.00 -11.68 -14.30
CA GLU A 42 -9.15 -11.61 -13.39
C GLU A 42 -9.35 -10.19 -12.80
N PHE A 43 -8.26 -9.43 -12.65
CA PHE A 43 -8.30 -8.04 -12.18
C PHE A 43 -8.66 -7.03 -13.28
N ARG A 44 -9.01 -7.48 -14.49
CA ARG A 44 -9.42 -6.60 -15.59
C ARG A 44 -10.59 -5.72 -15.17
N GLY A 45 -10.41 -4.40 -15.28
CA GLY A 45 -11.44 -3.42 -14.91
C GLY A 45 -11.55 -3.15 -13.42
N HIS A 46 -10.71 -3.79 -12.58
CA HIS A 46 -10.61 -3.51 -11.16
C HIS A 46 -9.45 -2.55 -10.88
N ARG A 47 -9.66 -1.68 -9.89
CA ARG A 47 -8.62 -0.79 -9.36
C ARG A 47 -8.05 -1.46 -8.12
N VAL A 48 -6.85 -2.02 -8.25
CA VAL A 48 -6.20 -2.76 -7.18
C VAL A 48 -4.99 -1.96 -6.72
N SER A 49 -4.76 -1.91 -5.41
CA SER A 49 -3.55 -1.28 -4.87
C SER A 49 -2.32 -2.07 -5.29
N LEU A 50 -1.23 -1.38 -5.60
CA LEU A 50 0.03 -2.00 -6.01
C LEU A 50 0.54 -3.00 -4.97
N TRP A 51 0.37 -2.67 -3.69
CA TRP A 51 0.67 -3.57 -2.56
C TRP A 51 -0.18 -4.84 -2.56
N ASP A 52 -1.50 -4.72 -2.77
CA ASP A 52 -2.42 -5.86 -2.79
C ASP A 52 -2.11 -6.77 -3.98
N LEU A 53 -1.73 -6.18 -5.11
CA LEU A 53 -1.30 -6.89 -6.31
C LEU A 53 0.04 -7.62 -6.11
N LEU A 54 1.00 -7.02 -5.39
CA LEU A 54 2.26 -7.64 -4.97
C LEU A 54 2.02 -8.83 -4.04
N HIS A 55 1.02 -8.75 -3.15
CA HIS A 55 0.61 -9.83 -2.25
C HIS A 55 -0.39 -10.81 -2.88
N SER A 56 -0.81 -10.56 -4.11
CA SER A 56 -1.72 -11.43 -4.84
C SER A 56 -0.99 -12.64 -5.41
N HIS A 57 -1.74 -13.71 -5.67
CA HIS A 57 -1.25 -14.93 -6.33
C HIS A 57 -0.56 -14.68 -7.68
N TYR A 58 -0.85 -13.54 -8.35
CA TYR A 58 -0.21 -13.18 -9.61
C TYR A 58 1.29 -12.96 -9.49
N ILE A 59 1.76 -12.53 -8.33
CA ILE A 59 3.18 -12.26 -8.08
C ILE A 59 3.70 -13.34 -7.14
N PRO A 60 4.61 -14.21 -7.61
CA PRO A 60 5.21 -15.20 -6.74
C PRO A 60 6.01 -14.49 -5.64
N GLU A 61 6.08 -15.12 -4.48
CA GLU A 61 6.76 -14.55 -3.31
C GLU A 61 8.21 -14.13 -3.60
N GLU A 62 8.92 -14.88 -4.45
CA GLU A 62 10.28 -14.56 -4.89
C GLU A 62 10.35 -13.20 -5.60
N ASN A 63 9.51 -12.98 -6.62
CA ASN A 63 9.45 -11.69 -7.32
C ASN A 63 9.02 -10.57 -6.38
N ARG A 64 8.04 -10.81 -5.50
CA ARG A 64 7.59 -9.83 -4.51
C ARG A 64 8.75 -9.40 -3.63
N LYS A 65 9.48 -10.37 -3.07
CA LYS A 65 10.58 -10.10 -2.15
C LYS A 65 11.68 -9.32 -2.84
N GLU A 66 12.10 -9.73 -4.04
CA GLU A 66 13.11 -9.03 -4.82
C GLU A 66 12.69 -7.58 -5.16
N LEU A 67 11.44 -7.37 -5.58
CA LEU A 67 10.88 -6.04 -5.84
C LEU A 67 10.89 -5.14 -4.62
N LEU A 68 10.53 -5.69 -3.45
CA LEU A 68 10.50 -4.94 -2.20
C LEU A 68 11.90 -4.60 -1.71
N GLU A 69 12.84 -5.56 -1.77
CA GLU A 69 14.25 -5.33 -1.42
C GLU A 69 14.87 -4.23 -2.31
N LEU A 70 14.62 -4.28 -3.63
CA LEU A 70 15.08 -3.25 -4.56
C LEU A 70 14.43 -1.88 -4.34
N TYR A 71 13.13 -1.85 -3.98
CA TYR A 71 12.42 -0.61 -3.69
C TYR A 71 12.88 0.02 -2.37
N GLU A 72 13.11 -0.80 -1.34
CA GLU A 72 13.68 -0.39 -0.06
C GLU A 72 15.12 0.11 -0.21
N ALA A 73 15.93 -0.59 -1.01
CA ALA A 73 17.28 -0.17 -1.37
C ALA A 73 17.32 1.13 -2.21
N GLY A 74 16.16 1.58 -2.72
CA GLY A 74 16.04 2.74 -3.59
C GLY A 74 16.59 2.51 -5.00
N GLU A 75 16.85 1.25 -5.38
CA GLU A 75 17.22 0.88 -6.75
C GLU A 75 16.03 0.97 -7.70
N LEU A 76 14.83 0.68 -7.18
CA LEU A 76 13.58 0.85 -7.90
C LEU A 76 12.81 2.09 -7.45
N THR A 77 12.18 2.76 -8.40
CA THR A 77 11.20 3.81 -8.14
C THR A 77 9.78 3.25 -8.18
N LEU A 78 8.81 3.98 -7.59
CA LEU A 78 7.40 3.58 -7.59
C LEU A 78 6.86 3.28 -9.00
N GLU A 79 7.27 4.06 -10.01
CA GLU A 79 6.88 3.84 -11.40
C GLU A 79 7.48 2.56 -12.00
N GLN A 80 8.71 2.22 -11.62
CA GLN A 80 9.32 0.96 -12.04
C GLN A 80 8.63 -0.22 -11.35
N VAL A 81 8.37 -0.15 -10.05
CA VAL A 81 7.59 -1.17 -9.32
C VAL A 81 6.22 -1.38 -10.00
N LYS A 82 5.50 -0.30 -10.34
CA LYS A 82 4.25 -0.40 -11.11
C LYS A 82 4.43 -1.13 -12.43
N THR A 83 5.47 -0.77 -13.19
CA THR A 83 5.73 -1.34 -14.51
C THR A 83 6.03 -2.82 -14.43
N VAL A 84 6.91 -3.22 -13.49
CA VAL A 84 7.27 -4.62 -13.28
C VAL A 84 6.06 -5.42 -12.81
N VAL A 85 5.32 -4.92 -11.81
CA VAL A 85 4.10 -5.57 -11.30
C VAL A 85 3.05 -5.72 -12.40
N SER A 86 2.77 -4.67 -13.17
CA SER A 86 1.84 -4.73 -14.31
C SER A 86 2.29 -5.75 -15.35
N THR A 87 3.60 -5.83 -15.63
CA THR A 87 4.18 -6.81 -16.55
C THR A 87 4.01 -8.25 -16.03
N ILE A 88 4.31 -8.49 -14.76
CA ILE A 88 4.14 -9.82 -14.13
C ILE A 88 2.68 -10.24 -14.20
N VAL A 89 1.76 -9.34 -13.82
CA VAL A 89 0.31 -9.60 -13.84
C VAL A 89 -0.18 -9.86 -15.25
N THR A 90 0.31 -9.10 -16.23
CA THR A 90 -0.03 -9.32 -17.65
C THR A 90 0.44 -10.70 -18.14
N ARG A 91 1.66 -11.10 -17.79
CA ARG A 91 2.20 -12.42 -18.16
C ARG A 91 1.46 -13.55 -17.45
N ALA A 92 1.19 -13.40 -16.16
CA ALA A 92 0.45 -14.39 -15.38
C ALA A 92 -1.01 -14.53 -15.86
N ALA A 93 -1.66 -13.41 -16.20
CA ALA A 93 -2.97 -13.39 -16.82
C ALA A 93 -3.01 -14.12 -18.17
N ALA A 94 -1.98 -13.93 -19.01
CA ALA A 94 -1.89 -14.62 -20.28
C ALA A 94 -1.71 -16.14 -20.11
N ALA A 95 -0.90 -16.56 -19.14
CA ALA A 95 -0.68 -17.98 -18.84
C ALA A 95 -1.90 -18.69 -18.24
N ALA A 96 -2.78 -17.96 -17.53
CA ALA A 96 -4.00 -18.52 -16.95
C ALA A 96 -5.16 -18.70 -17.95
N ALA A 97 -5.02 -18.20 -19.18
CA ALA A 97 -6.04 -18.28 -20.23
C ALA A 97 -5.83 -19.44 -21.22
N GLU A 98 -4.76 -20.23 -21.06
CA GLU A 98 -4.50 -21.49 -21.80
C GLU A 98 -5.00 -22.71 -21.01
#